data_AF-A0A842NSZ4-F1
#
_entry.id   AF-A0A842NSZ4-F1
#
_cell.length_a   1.000
_cell.length_b   1.000
_cell.length_c   1.000
_cell.angle_alpha   90.00
_cell.angle_beta   90.00
_cell.angle_gamma   90.00
#
_symmetry.space_group_name_H-M   'P 1'
#
loop_
_entity.id
_entity.type
_entity.pdbx_description
1 polymer ?
#
loop_
_entity_poly.entity_id
_entity_poly.type
_entity_poly.pdbx_seq_one_letter_code
_entity_poly.pdbx_strand_id
1 'polypeptide(L)' 'MNTEKCALCDGEIDHPYLPMEEWSIDGRLCGKCYSKKLSEFYPGDHERVNLSE' A
#
# COMPACT_ATOMS: atom_id res chain seq x y z
N MET A 1 18.86 6.16 -13.68
CA MET A 1 18.01 6.27 -12.48
C MET A 1 16.88 5.28 -12.65
N ASN A 2 16.88 4.17 -11.91
CA ASN A 2 15.71 3.30 -11.88
C ASN A 2 14.71 3.93 -10.93
N THR A 3 13.81 4.75 -11.48
CA THR A 3 12.60 5.19 -10.78
C THR A 3 11.71 3.97 -10.69
N GLU A 4 11.70 3.32 -9.52
CA GLU A 4 10.82 2.18 -9.26
C GLU A 4 9.37 2.63 -9.47
N LYS A 5 8.59 1.84 -10.21
CA LYS A 5 7.21 2.15 -10.57
C LYS A 5 6.25 1.26 -9.80
N CYS A 6 5.06 1.80 -9.52
CA CYS A 6 4.02 1.06 -8.85
C CYS A 6 3.56 -0.14 -9.68
N ALA A 7 3.61 -1.34 -9.12
CA ALA A 7 3.20 -2.58 -9.80
C ALA A 7 1.71 -2.61 -10.21
N LEU A 8 0.87 -1.73 -9.66
CA LEU A 8 -0.56 -1.67 -9.97
C LEU A 8 -0.97 -0.53 -10.90
N CYS A 9 -0.23 0.58 -10.93
CA CYS A 9 -0.64 1.76 -11.71
C CYS A 9 0.47 2.35 -12.57
N ASP A 10 1.67 1.75 -12.57
CA ASP A 10 2.87 2.21 -13.28
C ASP A 10 3.29 3.66 -12.96
N GLY A 11 2.67 4.27 -11.95
CA GLY A 11 2.97 5.61 -11.48
C GLY A 11 4.28 5.68 -10.71
N GLU A 12 4.79 6.90 -10.58
CA GLU A 12 5.96 7.18 -9.76
C GLU A 12 5.70 6.87 -8.28
N ILE A 13 6.71 6.31 -7.63
CA ILE A 13 6.69 5.98 -6.21
C ILE A 13 7.51 7.03 -5.46
N ASP A 14 6.83 7.84 -4.66
CA ASP A 14 7.49 8.74 -3.69
C ASP A 14 7.97 7.96 -2.46
N HIS A 15 7.12 7.07 -1.94
CA HIS A 15 7.45 6.14 -0.86
C HIS A 15 7.04 4.70 -1.24
N PRO A 16 7.99 3.76 -1.32
CA PRO A 16 7.71 2.38 -1.71
C PRO A 16 7.10 1.57 -0.57
N TYR A 17 5.95 0.94 -0.84
CA TYR A 17 5.30 0.00 0.07
C TYR A 17 5.44 -1.43 -0.45
N LEU A 18 5.74 -2.36 0.44
CA LEU A 18 5.68 -3.80 0.15
C LEU A 18 4.23 -4.27 0.31
N PRO A 19 3.63 -4.92 -0.71
CA PRO A 19 2.30 -5.52 -0.57
C PRO A 19 2.30 -6.63 0.48
N MET A 20 1.14 -6.90 1.07
CA MET A 20 0.98 -8.06 1.97
C MET A 20 1.01 -9.35 1.18
N GLU A 21 1.53 -10.44 1.76
CA GLU A 21 1.66 -11.75 1.09
C GLU A 21 0.31 -12.26 0.55
N GLU A 22 -0.77 -12.06 1.33
CA GLU A 22 -2.14 -12.43 0.96
C GLU A 22 -2.67 -11.71 -0.30
N TRP A 23 -2.08 -10.58 -0.68
CA TRP A 23 -2.51 -9.84 -1.87
C TRP A 23 -1.96 -10.44 -3.16
N SER A 24 -0.96 -11.33 -3.09
CA SER A 24 -0.33 -11.98 -4.26
C SER A 24 0.12 -10.98 -5.35
N ILE A 25 0.78 -9.89 -4.93
CA ILE A 25 1.31 -8.85 -5.82
C ILE A 25 2.83 -8.88 -5.76
N ASP A 26 3.46 -9.05 -6.92
CA ASP A 26 4.92 -8.94 -7.07
C ASP A 26 5.32 -7.49 -7.41
N GLY A 27 6.27 -6.95 -6.64
CA GLY A 27 6.80 -5.61 -6.82
C GLY A 27 6.32 -4.63 -5.75
N ARG A 28 6.62 -3.34 -5.95
CA ARG A 28 6.32 -2.29 -4.97
C ARG A 28 5.10 -1.47 -5.35
N LEU A 29 4.41 -0.98 -4.33
CA LEU A 29 3.22 -0.15 -4.49
C LEU A 29 3.51 1.29 -4.06
N CYS A 30 2.88 2.24 -4.75
CA CYS A 30 2.75 3.59 -4.23
C CYS A 30 1.71 3.61 -3.10
N GLY A 31 1.76 4.63 -2.24
CA GLY A 31 0.86 4.74 -1.08
C GLY A 31 -0.63 4.70 -1.44
N LYS A 32 -1.04 5.30 -2.58
CA LYS A 32 -2.43 5.29 -3.04
C LYS A 32 -2.92 3.87 -3.33
N CYS A 33 -2.11 3.08 -4.03
CA CYS A 33 -2.42 1.70 -4.38
C CYS A 33 -2.40 0.79 -3.15
N TYR A 34 -1.45 1.01 -2.24
CA TYR A 34 -1.37 0.26 -0.98
C TYR A 34 -2.59 0.51 -0.10
N SER A 35 -2.99 1.77 0.12
CA SER A 35 -4.17 2.12 0.92
C SER A 35 -5.46 1.57 0.31
N LYS A 36 -5.59 1.60 -1.03
CA LYS A 36 -6.75 1.00 -1.71
C LYS A 36 -6.83 -0.51 -1.45
N LYS A 37 -5.70 -1.22 -1.56
CA LYS A 37 -5.65 -2.66 -1.24
C LYS A 37 -5.98 -2.94 0.22
N LEU A 38 -5.48 -2.12 1.14
CA LEU A 38 -5.81 -2.23 2.55
C LEU A 38 -7.32 -2.13 2.79
N SER A 39 -8.00 -1.16 2.16
CA SER A 39 -9.46 -1.01 2.27
C SER A 39 -10.25 -2.13 1.58
N GLU A 40 -9.73 -2.74 0.51
CA GLU A 40 -10.36 -3.88 -0.18
C GLU A 40 -10.30 -5.16 0.68
N PHE A 41 -9.17 -5.42 1.35
CA PHE A 41 -8.94 -6.64 2.12
C PHE A 41 -9.43 -6.55 3.57
N TYR A 42 -9.35 -5.37 4.17
CA TYR A 42 -9.79 -5.12 5.55
C TYR A 42 -10.86 -4.02 5.56
N PRO A 43 -12.08 -4.33 5.10
CA PRO A 43 -13.18 -3.37 5.12
C PRO A 43 -13.60 -3.07 6.57
N GLY A 44 -14.00 -1.82 6.82
CA GLY A 44 -14.45 -1.36 8.14
C GLY A 44 -13.79 -0.06 8.58
N ASP A 45 -14.25 0.47 9.72
CA ASP A 45 -13.65 1.65 10.35
C ASP A 45 -12.38 1.24 11.11
N HIS A 46 -11.26 1.88 10.79
CA HIS A 46 -9.97 1.63 11.42
C HIS A 46 -9.69 2.71 12.47
N GLU A 47 -9.93 2.41 13.74
CA GLU A 47 -9.54 3.30 14.85
C GLU A 47 -8.08 3.07 15.25
N ARG A 48 -7.36 4.17 15.50
CA ARG A 48 -6.02 4.11 16.10
C ARG A 48 -6.17 3.73 17.57
N VAL A 49 -5.94 2.46 17.89
CA VAL A 49 -6.07 1.93 19.25
C VAL A 49 -4.91 2.28 20.20
N ASN A 50 -3.82 2.89 19.69
CA ASN A 50 -2.67 3.32 20.50
C ASN A 50 -2.49 4.84 20.41
N LEU A 51 -3.44 5.59 21.00
CA LEU A 51 -3.24 6.99 21.31
C LEU A 51 -2.48 7.04 22.65
N SER A 52 -1.21 7.40 22.63
CA SER A 52 -0.53 7.81 23.86
C SER A 52 -1.26 9.02 24.43
N GLU A 53 -1.54 9.01 25.73
CA GLU A 53 -2.18 10.12 26.46
C GLU A 53 -1.40 11.44 26.35
#